data_AF-A0A9P3GB57-F1
#
_entry.id   AF-A0A9P3GB57-F1
#
_cell.length_a   1.000
_cell.length_b   1.000
_cell.length_c   1.000
_cell.angle_alpha   90.00
_cell.angle_beta   90.00
_cell.angle_gamma   90.00
#
_symmetry.space_group_name_H-M   'P 1'
#
loop_
_entity.id
_entity.type
_entity.pdbx_description
1 polymer ?
#
loop_
_entity_poly.entity_id
_entity_poly.type
_entity_poly.pdbx_seq_one_letter_code
_entity_poly.pdbx_strand_id
1 'polypeptide(L)'
;MFTPNFSSTPLGFYGRRAHTSLSYEEQFWASKQPFLSAHGCLLRPRYRPGWKPSWTQDLELDPDQCEDGQTLQDAKYEEGHIDAICEDGRLVAIKRVASGSQELVTLTHLTRRDLLNDPNNHCVPILKHFKDREDRQLSYLVTPFLRLTNTFDLWCVNDIIEFVDDVMEGLAFMHARGVAHRNISLSTILADEAPLYPNGFHPVNRYRTPDYKYHAWYFLPYLRLSAPSRVRHYFTDFSRSVCQPRTPYITNTQFSPDAALPELTEAMYDPYKADVFCVGNLLRREFRDRYREAAFLTPLVREMIQVDPKARPTAADALKRWRAMRRQIWWIQRLRPLSSGFMGFPERVIWTTVIWPICLFNMLVGLCVRGVVSKLSLR
;
A
#
# COMPACT_ATOMS: atom_id res chain seq x y z
N MET A 1 -38.86 -7.18 -9.45
CA MET A 1 -38.84 -5.75 -9.84
C MET A 1 -38.66 -4.93 -8.56
N PHE A 2 -37.43 -4.54 -8.24
CA PHE A 2 -37.14 -3.45 -7.31
C PHE A 2 -35.78 -2.89 -7.73
N THR A 3 -35.83 -1.88 -8.59
CA THR A 3 -34.70 -1.00 -8.91
C THR A 3 -34.57 0.00 -7.76
N PRO A 4 -33.40 0.15 -7.10
CA PRO A 4 -33.16 1.31 -6.28
C PRO A 4 -32.88 2.50 -7.21
N ASN A 5 -33.79 3.47 -7.24
CA ASN A 5 -33.53 4.78 -7.81
C ASN A 5 -32.38 5.43 -7.05
N PHE A 6 -31.20 5.49 -7.67
CA PHE A 6 -30.20 6.48 -7.31
C PHE A 6 -30.73 7.84 -7.79
N SER A 7 -31.39 8.57 -6.89
CA SER A 7 -31.68 9.98 -7.11
C SER A 7 -30.34 10.73 -7.12
N SER A 8 -29.85 11.02 -8.33
CA SER A 8 -28.79 11.99 -8.56
C SER A 8 -29.31 13.38 -8.19
N THR A 9 -29.02 13.84 -6.97
CA THR A 9 -29.08 15.27 -6.67
C THR A 9 -28.05 15.98 -7.56
N PRO A 10 -28.44 16.97 -8.37
CA PRO A 10 -27.47 17.77 -9.12
C PRO A 10 -26.57 18.45 -8.09
N LEU A 11 -25.27 18.16 -8.10
CA LEU A 11 -24.28 18.94 -7.37
C LEU A 11 -24.43 20.40 -7.84
N GLY A 12 -25.05 21.22 -7.01
CA GLY A 12 -25.29 22.64 -7.29
C GLY A 12 -23.97 23.34 -7.63
N PHE A 13 -24.06 24.48 -8.32
CA PHE A 13 -22.96 25.34 -8.79
C PHE A 13 -21.69 25.43 -7.90
N TYR A 14 -21.81 25.24 -6.58
CA TYR A 14 -20.69 25.17 -5.63
C TYR A 14 -19.79 23.94 -5.79
N GLY A 15 -20.34 22.76 -6.08
CA GLY A 15 -19.57 21.53 -6.31
C GLY A 15 -18.70 21.64 -7.56
N ARG A 16 -19.28 22.10 -8.69
CA ARG A 16 -18.53 22.31 -9.94
C ARG A 16 -17.35 23.29 -9.81
N ARG A 17 -17.45 24.31 -8.95
CA ARG A 17 -16.35 25.28 -8.74
C ARG A 17 -15.09 24.62 -8.17
N ALA A 18 -15.24 23.64 -7.28
CA ALA A 18 -14.11 22.95 -6.66
C ALA A 18 -13.27 22.22 -7.72
N HIS A 19 -13.90 21.59 -8.71
CA HIS A 19 -13.18 20.91 -9.79
C HIS A 19 -12.56 21.89 -10.81
N THR A 20 -13.15 23.07 -11.02
CA THR A 20 -12.70 24.02 -12.07
C THR A 20 -11.43 24.80 -11.72
N SER A 21 -10.99 24.77 -10.47
CA SER A 21 -9.79 25.46 -10.02
C SER A 21 -8.84 24.48 -9.35
N LEU A 22 -7.54 24.78 -9.42
CA LEU A 22 -6.53 24.01 -8.71
C LEU A 22 -6.44 24.50 -7.26
N SER A 23 -6.42 23.58 -6.30
CA SER A 23 -6.09 23.91 -4.90
C SER A 23 -4.65 24.45 -4.77
N TYR A 24 -4.27 24.99 -3.60
CA TYR A 24 -2.91 25.49 -3.38
C TYR A 24 -1.83 24.43 -3.66
N GLU A 25 -2.06 23.20 -3.19
CA GLU A 25 -1.15 22.07 -3.43
C GLU A 25 -1.13 21.66 -4.91
N GLU A 26 -2.29 21.67 -5.57
CA GLU A 26 -2.37 21.37 -7.00
C GLU A 26 -1.67 22.43 -7.86
N GLN A 27 -1.76 23.71 -7.48
CA GLN A 27 -1.03 24.80 -8.14
C GLN A 27 0.48 24.62 -8.01
N PHE A 28 0.96 24.21 -6.83
CA PHE A 28 2.36 23.87 -6.64
C PHE A 28 2.80 22.78 -7.61
N TRP A 29 2.10 21.64 -7.67
CA TRP A 29 2.46 20.55 -8.56
C TRP A 29 2.36 20.91 -10.06
N ALA A 30 1.31 21.64 -10.45
CA ALA A 30 1.16 22.13 -11.81
C ALA A 30 2.32 23.06 -12.21
N SER A 31 2.80 23.91 -11.29
CA SER A 31 3.97 24.77 -11.54
C SER A 31 5.25 23.97 -11.77
N LYS A 32 5.37 22.79 -11.14
CA LYS A 32 6.54 21.91 -11.25
C LYS A 32 6.46 20.93 -12.42
N GLN A 33 5.33 20.85 -13.13
CA GLN A 33 5.14 19.93 -14.24
C GLN A 33 6.22 20.02 -15.34
N PRO A 34 6.64 21.22 -15.83
CA PRO A 34 7.71 21.30 -16.83
C PRO A 34 9.03 20.72 -16.33
N PHE A 35 9.33 20.89 -15.04
CA PHE A 35 10.55 20.37 -14.41
C PHE A 35 10.50 18.85 -14.22
N LEU A 36 9.35 18.31 -13.78
CA LEU A 36 9.14 16.87 -13.68
C LEU A 36 9.17 16.19 -15.05
N SER A 37 8.58 16.83 -16.06
CA SER A 37 8.60 16.35 -17.45
C SER A 37 10.03 16.29 -18.00
N ALA A 38 10.89 17.26 -17.68
CA ALA A 38 12.31 17.21 -18.05
C ALA A 38 13.08 16.08 -17.33
N HIS A 39 12.54 15.57 -16.24
CA HIS A 39 13.01 14.37 -15.55
C HIS A 39 12.26 13.10 -15.99
N GLY A 40 11.50 13.15 -17.09
CA GLY A 40 10.80 12.00 -17.64
C GLY A 40 9.60 11.54 -16.82
N CYS A 41 9.02 12.40 -15.98
CA CYS A 41 7.81 12.12 -15.21
C CYS A 41 6.69 13.09 -15.63
N LEU A 42 5.60 12.55 -16.17
CA LEU A 42 4.48 13.32 -16.69
C LEU A 42 3.27 13.22 -15.74
N LEU A 43 2.86 14.35 -15.16
CA LEU A 43 1.64 14.42 -14.36
C LEU A 43 0.36 14.26 -15.22
N ARG A 44 -0.75 13.97 -14.54
CA ARG A 44 -2.11 13.91 -15.13
C ARG A 44 -2.48 15.19 -15.89
N PRO A 45 -3.35 15.10 -16.92
CA PRO A 45 -3.82 16.25 -17.71
C PRO A 45 -4.18 17.50 -16.91
N ARG A 46 -4.84 17.34 -15.75
CA ARG A 46 -5.21 18.42 -14.82
C ARG A 46 -4.05 19.33 -14.40
N TYR A 47 -2.84 18.79 -14.31
CA TYR A 47 -1.66 19.52 -13.82
C TYR A 47 -0.73 19.99 -14.95
N ARG A 48 -1.16 19.86 -16.20
CA ARG A 48 -0.34 20.25 -17.36
C ARG A 48 -0.49 21.74 -17.66
N PRO A 49 0.58 22.41 -18.14
CA PRO A 49 0.51 23.81 -18.54
C PRO A 49 -0.63 24.07 -19.53
N GLY A 50 -1.44 25.10 -19.25
CA GLY A 50 -2.58 25.46 -20.08
C GLY A 50 -3.82 24.57 -19.94
N TRP A 51 -3.89 23.71 -18.92
CA TRP A 51 -5.08 22.91 -18.63
C TRP A 51 -6.35 23.77 -18.56
N LYS A 52 -7.40 23.29 -19.22
CA LYS A 52 -8.76 23.80 -19.15
C LYS A 52 -9.68 22.63 -18.82
N PRO A 53 -10.61 22.78 -17.87
CA PRO A 53 -11.46 21.66 -17.46
C PRO A 53 -12.34 21.18 -18.61
N SER A 54 -12.35 19.87 -18.87
CA SER A 54 -13.05 19.26 -20.01
C SER A 54 -14.54 19.59 -20.08
N TRP A 55 -15.22 19.61 -18.93
CA TRP A 55 -16.66 19.93 -18.80
C TRP A 55 -17.01 21.42 -18.94
N THR A 56 -16.03 22.29 -19.23
CA THR A 56 -16.33 23.70 -19.56
C THR A 56 -16.79 23.87 -21.01
N GLN A 57 -16.44 22.92 -21.88
CA GLN A 57 -16.87 22.91 -23.29
C GLN A 57 -18.19 22.17 -23.48
N ASP A 58 -18.48 21.20 -22.60
CA ASP A 58 -19.73 20.44 -22.57
C ASP A 58 -20.28 20.44 -21.14
N LEU A 59 -21.34 21.24 -20.92
CA LEU A 59 -21.94 21.42 -19.61
C LEU A 59 -22.71 20.19 -19.13
N GLU A 60 -23.03 19.24 -20.02
CA GLU A 60 -23.66 17.97 -19.65
C GLU A 60 -22.68 17.01 -18.97
N LEU A 61 -21.37 17.20 -19.17
CA LEU A 61 -20.35 16.43 -18.48
C LEU A 61 -20.34 16.76 -16.97
N ASP A 62 -20.43 15.70 -16.18
CA ASP A 62 -20.20 15.75 -14.74
C ASP A 62 -18.68 15.68 -14.47
N PRO A 63 -18.09 16.67 -13.75
CA PRO A 63 -16.67 16.65 -13.41
C PRO A 63 -16.20 15.35 -12.75
N ASP A 64 -17.03 14.71 -11.93
CA ASP A 64 -16.69 13.44 -11.27
C ASP A 64 -16.56 12.26 -12.26
N GLN A 65 -17.12 12.43 -13.46
CA GLN A 65 -17.02 11.48 -14.56
C GLN A 65 -15.87 11.79 -15.53
N CYS A 66 -15.10 12.85 -15.27
CA CYS A 66 -13.97 13.27 -16.08
C CYS A 66 -12.64 12.91 -15.40
N GLU A 67 -11.64 12.48 -16.18
CA GLU A 67 -10.29 12.17 -15.68
C GLU A 67 -9.64 13.39 -15.02
N ASP A 68 -9.75 14.55 -15.70
CA ASP A 68 -9.18 15.82 -15.25
C ASP A 68 -10.02 16.51 -14.15
N GLY A 69 -11.16 15.90 -13.79
CA GLY A 69 -11.97 16.27 -12.64
C GLY A 69 -11.49 15.63 -11.34
N GLN A 70 -10.67 14.58 -11.41
CA GLN A 70 -10.13 13.89 -10.24
C GLN A 70 -9.04 14.74 -9.56
N THR A 71 -9.29 15.19 -8.33
CA THR A 71 -8.39 16.10 -7.62
C THR A 71 -7.35 15.35 -6.78
N LEU A 72 -6.35 16.08 -6.25
CA LEU A 72 -5.45 15.50 -5.22
C LEU A 72 -6.20 15.11 -3.94
N GLN A 73 -7.30 15.81 -3.62
CA GLN A 73 -8.11 15.50 -2.45
C GLN A 73 -8.81 14.14 -2.60
N ASP A 74 -9.31 13.83 -3.79
CA ASP A 74 -9.93 12.55 -4.11
C ASP A 74 -8.93 11.39 -4.03
N ALA A 75 -7.66 11.68 -4.31
CA ALA A 75 -6.58 10.71 -4.27
C ALA A 75 -6.26 10.23 -2.85
N LYS A 76 -6.68 10.98 -1.81
CA LYS A 76 -6.38 10.71 -0.40
C LYS A 76 -4.89 10.53 -0.14
N TYR A 77 -4.05 11.19 -0.94
CA TYR A 77 -2.61 11.17 -0.74
C TYR A 77 -2.25 11.94 0.52
N GLU A 78 -1.15 11.52 1.14
CA GLU A 78 -0.49 12.37 2.12
C GLU A 78 0.01 13.66 1.45
N GLU A 79 0.00 14.75 2.19
CA GLU A 79 0.45 16.05 1.69
C GLU A 79 1.85 15.96 1.09
N GLY A 80 2.08 16.61 -0.06
CA GLY A 80 3.35 16.53 -0.76
C GLY A 80 3.57 15.28 -1.61
N HIS A 81 2.52 14.53 -1.95
CA HIS A 81 2.58 13.43 -2.92
C HIS A 81 1.74 13.70 -4.17
N ILE A 82 2.18 13.17 -5.30
CA ILE A 82 1.42 13.16 -6.55
C ILE A 82 1.74 11.94 -7.40
N ASP A 83 0.80 11.51 -8.23
CA ASP A 83 0.97 10.46 -9.22
C ASP A 83 1.54 10.99 -10.55
N ALA A 84 2.36 10.19 -11.22
CA ALA A 84 2.91 10.51 -12.54
C ALA A 84 3.11 9.24 -13.39
N ILE A 85 3.16 9.43 -14.70
CA ILE A 85 3.60 8.39 -15.65
C ILE A 85 5.05 8.70 -16.06
N CYS A 86 5.94 7.73 -15.86
CA CYS A 86 7.31 7.83 -16.35
C CYS A 86 7.40 7.62 -17.87
N GLU A 87 8.51 8.03 -18.50
CA GLU A 87 8.78 7.81 -19.93
C GLU A 87 8.66 6.34 -20.37
N ASP A 88 8.92 5.40 -19.47
CA ASP A 88 8.77 3.96 -19.69
C ASP A 88 7.32 3.45 -19.54
N GLY A 89 6.36 4.36 -19.35
CA GLY A 89 4.95 4.06 -19.18
C GLY A 89 4.55 3.60 -17.78
N ARG A 90 5.49 3.48 -16.83
CA ARG A 90 5.16 3.04 -15.46
C ARG A 90 4.49 4.16 -14.67
N LEU A 91 3.44 3.79 -13.96
CA LEU A 91 2.82 4.64 -12.94
C LEU A 91 3.73 4.70 -11.71
N VAL A 92 4.05 5.92 -11.29
CA VAL A 92 4.92 6.21 -10.14
C VAL A 92 4.24 7.19 -9.19
N ALA A 93 4.70 7.21 -7.95
CA ALA A 93 4.40 8.27 -7.00
C ALA A 93 5.63 9.19 -6.87
N ILE A 94 5.39 10.48 -6.74
CA ILE A 94 6.43 11.50 -6.51
C ILE A 94 6.13 12.16 -5.17
N LYS A 95 7.07 12.06 -4.24
CA LYS A 95 7.02 12.73 -2.94
C LYS A 95 7.98 13.92 -2.93
N ARG A 96 7.51 15.09 -2.49
CA ARG A 96 8.39 16.22 -2.15
C ARG A 96 8.87 16.08 -0.70
N VAL A 97 10.17 16.25 -0.48
CA VAL A 97 10.78 16.16 0.84
C VAL A 97 11.81 17.26 1.03
N ALA A 98 12.07 17.65 2.28
CA ALA A 98 13.20 18.54 2.56
C ALA A 98 14.52 17.86 2.18
N SER A 99 15.39 18.58 1.49
CA SER A 99 16.75 18.16 1.16
C SER A 99 17.52 17.86 2.44
N GLY A 100 18.12 16.67 2.51
CA GLY A 100 18.85 16.23 3.71
C GLY A 100 17.95 15.81 4.88
N SER A 101 16.63 15.71 4.67
CA SER A 101 15.71 15.15 5.68
C SER A 101 16.12 13.74 6.09
N GLN A 102 15.73 13.37 7.31
CA GLN A 102 15.94 12.02 7.82
C GLN A 102 15.30 10.96 6.92
N GLU A 103 14.13 11.23 6.34
CA GLU A 103 13.47 10.35 5.38
C GLU A 103 14.34 10.09 4.15
N LEU A 104 14.87 11.15 3.52
CA LEU A 104 15.75 11.02 2.35
C LEU A 104 16.99 10.21 2.70
N VAL A 105 17.60 10.45 3.86
CA VAL A 105 18.78 9.72 4.33
C VAL A 105 18.46 8.24 4.53
N THR A 106 17.37 7.92 5.25
CA THR A 106 16.95 6.55 5.53
C THR A 106 16.61 5.80 4.24
N LEU A 107 15.77 6.36 3.36
CA LEU A 107 15.39 5.72 2.11
C LEU A 107 16.57 5.54 1.16
N THR A 108 17.48 6.52 1.08
CA THR A 108 18.72 6.38 0.29
C THR A 108 19.59 5.24 0.82
N HIS A 109 19.70 5.09 2.14
CA HIS A 109 20.41 3.98 2.76
C HIS A 109 19.77 2.63 2.40
N LEU A 110 18.45 2.51 2.49
CA LEU A 110 17.70 1.27 2.22
C LEU A 110 17.58 0.93 0.73
N THR A 111 17.78 1.91 -0.16
CA THR A 111 17.73 1.76 -1.63
C THR A 111 19.14 1.59 -2.24
N ARG A 112 20.17 1.29 -1.44
CA ARG A 112 21.48 0.97 -2.01
C ARG A 112 21.40 -0.28 -2.91
N ARG A 113 22.23 -0.34 -3.96
CA ARG A 113 22.19 -1.40 -4.98
C ARG A 113 22.31 -2.82 -4.40
N ASP A 114 23.10 -2.98 -3.35
CA ASP A 114 23.27 -4.24 -2.61
C ASP A 114 22.02 -4.66 -1.81
N LEU A 115 21.16 -3.71 -1.49
CA LEU A 115 19.96 -3.91 -0.66
C LEU A 115 18.67 -3.98 -1.47
N LEU A 116 18.62 -3.38 -2.66
CA LEU A 116 17.46 -3.41 -3.56
C LEU A 116 17.06 -4.83 -3.97
N ASN A 117 18.03 -5.72 -4.12
CA ASN A 117 17.80 -7.09 -4.54
C ASN A 117 17.58 -8.06 -3.35
N ASP A 118 17.64 -7.58 -2.10
CA ASP A 118 17.34 -8.42 -0.94
C ASP A 118 15.83 -8.71 -0.93
N PRO A 119 15.41 -9.99 -1.01
CA PRO A 119 13.99 -10.33 -1.07
C PRO A 119 13.23 -9.98 0.22
N ASN A 120 13.92 -9.74 1.34
CA ASN A 120 13.31 -9.29 2.58
C ASN A 120 13.21 -7.75 2.67
N ASN A 121 13.73 -7.02 1.68
CA ASN A 121 13.60 -5.57 1.63
C ASN A 121 12.20 -5.18 1.15
N HIS A 122 11.29 -5.05 2.11
CA HIS A 122 9.94 -4.53 1.89
C HIS A 122 9.86 -3.03 2.25
N CYS A 123 10.93 -2.28 2.03
CA CYS A 123 10.91 -0.81 2.13
C CYS A 123 10.66 -0.22 0.74
N VAL A 124 9.87 0.85 0.65
CA VAL A 124 9.63 1.51 -0.65
C VAL A 124 10.94 1.97 -1.28
N PRO A 125 11.28 1.53 -2.51
CA PRO A 125 12.53 1.90 -3.14
C PRO A 125 12.45 3.29 -3.79
N ILE A 126 13.56 4.05 -3.74
CA ILE A 126 13.73 5.23 -4.58
C ILE A 126 14.11 4.79 -6.00
N LEU A 127 13.23 5.05 -6.96
CA LEU A 127 13.51 4.83 -8.39
C LEU A 127 14.35 5.96 -8.98
N LYS A 128 14.06 7.20 -8.57
CA LYS A 128 14.77 8.40 -9.00
C LYS A 128 14.73 9.44 -7.89
N HIS A 129 15.82 10.20 -7.76
CA HIS A 129 15.92 11.32 -6.83
C HIS A 129 16.55 12.51 -7.55
N PHE A 130 15.98 13.70 -7.37
CA PHE A 130 16.51 14.95 -7.89
C PHE A 130 16.13 16.12 -6.98
N LYS A 131 16.98 17.15 -6.94
CA LYS A 131 16.74 18.38 -6.18
C LYS A 131 15.91 19.36 -7.01
N ASP A 132 15.08 20.16 -6.37
CA ASP A 132 14.37 21.23 -7.07
C ASP A 132 15.37 22.25 -7.66
N ARG A 133 15.01 22.78 -8.83
CA ARG A 133 15.86 23.74 -9.57
C ARG A 133 15.92 25.11 -8.90
N GLU A 134 14.83 25.52 -8.28
CA GLU A 134 14.63 26.87 -7.72
C GLU A 134 14.85 26.86 -6.21
N ASP A 135 14.32 25.85 -5.52
CA ASP A 135 14.45 25.66 -4.08
C ASP A 135 15.42 24.53 -3.73
N ARG A 136 16.67 24.88 -3.41
CA ARG A 136 17.69 23.89 -3.03
C ARG A 136 17.35 23.12 -1.74
N GLN A 137 16.42 23.62 -0.92
CA GLN A 137 15.94 22.94 0.29
C GLN A 137 14.90 21.88 -0.02
N LEU A 138 14.45 21.74 -1.28
CA LEU A 138 13.49 20.75 -1.69
C LEU A 138 14.13 19.67 -2.58
N SER A 139 13.73 18.43 -2.34
CA SER A 139 14.07 17.27 -3.15
C SER A 139 12.81 16.49 -3.51
N TYR A 140 12.85 15.78 -4.63
CA TYR A 140 11.78 14.91 -5.11
C TYR A 140 12.25 13.46 -5.12
N LEU A 141 11.41 12.60 -4.56
CA LEU A 141 11.59 11.16 -4.54
C LEU A 141 10.55 10.52 -5.45
N VAL A 142 11.01 9.83 -6.49
CA VAL A 142 10.15 9.01 -7.35
C VAL A 142 10.20 7.58 -6.83
N THR A 143 9.05 7.02 -6.49
CA THR A 143 8.88 5.66 -5.98
C THR A 143 7.89 4.88 -6.86
N PRO A 144 7.83 3.54 -6.76
CA PRO A 144 6.71 2.81 -7.34
C PRO A 144 5.38 3.37 -6.84
N PHE A 145 4.35 3.35 -7.69
CA PHE A 145 3.01 3.70 -7.26
C PHE A 145 2.41 2.53 -6.47
N LEU A 146 2.11 2.78 -5.19
CA LEU A 146 1.54 1.79 -4.28
C LEU A 146 0.18 2.28 -3.79
N ARG A 147 -0.73 1.34 -3.52
CA ARG A 147 -2.09 1.63 -3.08
C ARG A 147 -2.26 1.36 -1.60
N LEU A 148 -3.15 2.13 -0.95
CA LEU A 148 -3.55 1.87 0.43
C LEU A 148 -4.01 0.42 0.56
N THR A 149 -3.44 -0.29 1.54
CA THR A 149 -3.81 -1.67 1.81
C THR A 149 -5.26 -1.71 2.30
N ASN A 150 -6.14 -2.28 1.49
CA ASN A 150 -7.54 -2.46 1.85
C ASN A 150 -7.76 -3.87 2.40
N THR A 151 -7.87 -4.00 3.72
CA THR A 151 -8.09 -5.30 4.37
C THR A 151 -9.46 -5.91 4.07
N PHE A 152 -10.39 -5.14 3.48
CA PHE A 152 -11.67 -5.64 2.98
C PHE A 152 -11.53 -6.41 1.66
N ASP A 153 -10.44 -6.22 0.91
CA ASP A 153 -10.20 -6.93 -0.36
C ASP A 153 -9.50 -8.29 -0.16
N LEU A 154 -9.25 -8.66 1.10
CA LEU A 154 -8.68 -9.96 1.44
C LEU A 154 -9.78 -11.02 1.39
N TRP A 155 -9.51 -12.10 0.67
CA TRP A 155 -10.49 -13.13 0.37
C TRP A 155 -10.34 -14.35 1.27
N CYS A 156 -9.10 -14.77 1.50
CA CYS A 156 -8.78 -16.01 2.18
C CYS A 156 -7.63 -15.84 3.18
N VAL A 157 -7.43 -16.87 4.00
CA VAL A 157 -6.31 -16.91 4.97
C VAL A 157 -4.95 -16.69 4.30
N ASN A 158 -4.77 -17.13 3.05
CA ASN A 158 -3.51 -16.95 2.33
C ASN A 158 -3.18 -15.48 2.11
N ASP A 159 -4.17 -14.62 1.86
CA ASP A 159 -3.92 -13.19 1.67
C ASP A 159 -3.37 -12.55 2.97
N ILE A 160 -3.86 -12.99 4.13
CA ILE A 160 -3.32 -12.58 5.44
C ILE A 160 -1.90 -13.11 5.61
N ILE A 161 -1.64 -14.38 5.29
CA ILE A 161 -0.30 -14.97 5.41
C ILE A 161 0.71 -14.20 4.56
N GLU A 162 0.35 -13.86 3.33
CA GLU A 162 1.21 -13.11 2.41
C GLU A 162 1.50 -11.69 2.91
N PHE A 163 0.50 -11.01 3.47
CA PHE A 163 0.71 -9.72 4.13
C PHE A 163 1.67 -9.84 5.31
N VAL A 164 1.46 -10.84 6.19
CA VAL A 164 2.30 -11.04 7.38
C VAL A 164 3.74 -11.41 6.98
N ASP A 165 3.94 -12.20 5.92
CA ASP A 165 5.27 -12.47 5.38
C ASP A 165 6.02 -11.17 5.08
N ASP A 166 5.40 -10.26 4.32
CA ASP A 166 6.04 -9.01 3.88
C ASP A 166 6.36 -8.09 5.05
N VAL A 167 5.41 -7.92 5.96
CA VAL A 167 5.58 -7.06 7.13
C VAL A 167 6.65 -7.59 8.06
N MET A 168 6.67 -8.90 8.34
CA MET A 168 7.67 -9.49 9.24
C MET A 168 9.07 -9.50 8.61
N GLU A 169 9.17 -9.76 7.31
CA GLU A 169 10.44 -9.71 6.57
C GLU A 169 11.00 -8.29 6.52
N GLY A 170 10.17 -7.31 6.15
CA GLY A 170 10.57 -5.90 6.10
C GLY A 170 10.96 -5.35 7.47
N LEU A 171 10.23 -5.70 8.53
CA LEU A 171 10.56 -5.30 9.89
C LEU A 171 11.94 -5.81 10.32
N ALA A 172 12.18 -7.11 10.15
CA ALA A 172 13.47 -7.72 10.49
C ALA A 172 14.61 -7.15 9.63
N PHE A 173 14.35 -6.91 8.35
CA PHE A 173 15.30 -6.30 7.42
C PHE A 173 15.73 -4.90 7.86
N MET A 174 14.77 -4.03 8.21
CA MET A 174 15.04 -2.67 8.69
C MET A 174 15.84 -2.69 9.98
N HIS A 175 15.41 -3.50 10.96
CA HIS A 175 16.06 -3.57 12.28
C HIS A 175 17.49 -4.10 12.16
N ALA A 176 17.74 -5.08 11.28
CA ALA A 176 19.08 -5.60 11.02
C ALA A 176 20.03 -4.54 10.41
N ARG A 177 19.50 -3.48 9.80
CA ARG A 177 20.25 -2.35 9.24
C ARG A 177 20.27 -1.13 10.16
N GLY A 178 19.82 -1.30 11.39
CA GLY A 178 19.79 -0.23 12.38
C GLY A 178 18.72 0.82 12.09
N VAL A 179 17.69 0.50 11.30
CA VAL A 179 16.57 1.40 11.02
C VAL A 179 15.37 0.99 11.87
N ALA A 180 14.78 1.96 12.58
CA ALA A 180 13.46 1.81 13.21
C ALA A 180 12.47 2.78 12.56
N HIS A 181 11.29 2.28 12.19
CA HIS A 181 10.30 2.98 11.37
C HIS A 181 9.53 4.03 12.16
N ARG A 182 9.08 3.70 13.38
CA ARG A 182 8.38 4.57 14.34
C ARG A 182 7.02 5.13 13.91
N ASN A 183 6.60 4.90 12.67
CA ASN A 183 5.26 5.27 12.17
C ASN A 183 4.49 4.07 11.59
N ILE A 184 4.59 2.89 12.21
CA ILE A 184 3.97 1.67 11.67
C ILE A 184 2.45 1.70 11.91
N SER A 185 1.68 1.68 10.82
CA SER A 185 0.23 1.53 10.82
C SER A 185 -0.19 0.88 9.49
N LEU A 186 -1.48 0.54 9.34
CA LEU A 186 -1.97 0.02 8.06
C LEU A 186 -1.86 1.07 6.93
N SER A 187 -1.95 2.36 7.25
CA SER A 187 -1.87 3.43 6.26
C SER A 187 -0.45 3.66 5.74
N THR A 188 0.57 3.24 6.49
CA THR A 188 1.99 3.34 6.09
C THR A 188 2.55 2.02 5.51
N ILE A 189 1.69 1.03 5.29
CA ILE A 189 2.03 -0.21 4.59
C ILE A 189 1.19 -0.28 3.33
N LEU A 190 1.80 0.02 2.18
CA LEU A 190 1.11 0.11 0.89
C LEU A 190 1.36 -1.12 0.04
N ALA A 191 0.40 -1.47 -0.82
CA ALA A 191 0.40 -2.64 -1.66
C ALA A 191 0.76 -2.30 -3.12
N ASP A 192 1.62 -3.11 -3.73
CA ASP A 192 1.80 -3.16 -5.18
C ASP A 192 0.72 -4.07 -5.78
N GLU A 193 -0.38 -3.43 -6.20
CA GLU A 193 -1.53 -4.12 -6.81
C GLU A 193 -1.44 -4.19 -8.34
N ALA A 194 -0.37 -3.70 -8.98
CA ALA A 194 -0.21 -3.77 -10.44
C ALA A 194 -0.45 -5.19 -11.01
N PRO A 195 0.01 -6.28 -10.36
CA PRO A 195 -0.26 -7.65 -10.84
C PRO A 195 -1.74 -8.02 -10.93
N LEU A 196 -2.62 -7.35 -10.19
CA LEU A 196 -4.06 -7.64 -10.20
C LEU A 196 -4.76 -7.02 -11.41
N TYR A 197 -4.16 -6.03 -12.07
CA TYR A 197 -4.80 -5.23 -13.10
C TYR A 197 -3.96 -5.26 -14.38
N PRO A 198 -4.16 -6.24 -15.27
CA PRO A 198 -3.36 -6.40 -16.49
C PRO A 198 -3.44 -5.19 -17.44
N ASN A 199 -4.56 -4.47 -17.40
CA ASN A 199 -4.78 -3.25 -18.19
C ASN A 199 -4.48 -1.96 -17.40
N GLY A 200 -3.85 -2.08 -16.22
CA GLY A 200 -3.64 -0.98 -15.29
C GLY A 200 -4.91 -0.54 -14.57
N PHE A 201 -4.74 0.48 -13.73
CA PHE A 201 -5.82 1.13 -12.99
C PHE A 201 -5.56 2.63 -12.89
N HIS A 202 -6.61 3.41 -12.66
CA HIS A 202 -6.47 4.84 -12.43
C HIS A 202 -5.89 5.12 -11.02
N PRO A 203 -4.94 6.07 -10.88
CA PRO A 203 -4.24 6.35 -9.61
C PRO A 203 -5.13 6.96 -8.51
N VAL A 204 -6.18 7.68 -8.88
CA VAL A 204 -7.14 8.30 -7.95
C VAL A 204 -8.38 7.42 -7.76
N ASN A 205 -9.18 7.24 -8.82
CA ASN A 205 -10.36 6.38 -8.76
C ASN A 205 -10.03 4.90 -9.05
N ARG A 206 -9.85 4.11 -7.98
CA ARG A 206 -9.51 2.68 -8.08
C ARG A 206 -10.48 1.80 -8.88
N TYR A 207 -11.68 2.30 -9.17
CA TYR A 207 -12.71 1.58 -9.93
C TYR A 207 -12.71 1.93 -11.42
N ARG A 208 -11.72 2.70 -11.90
CA ARG A 208 -11.62 3.16 -13.29
C ARG A 208 -10.37 2.64 -13.98
N THR A 209 -10.45 2.51 -15.30
CA THR A 209 -9.29 2.29 -16.17
C THR A 209 -8.36 3.50 -16.16
N PRO A 210 -7.07 3.35 -16.52
CA PRO A 210 -6.11 4.47 -16.54
C PRO A 210 -6.57 5.69 -17.36
N ASP A 211 -7.33 5.46 -18.44
CA ASP A 211 -7.89 6.52 -19.29
C ASP A 211 -9.26 7.03 -18.82
N TYR A 212 -9.74 6.57 -17.67
CA TYR A 212 -11.00 6.91 -17.02
C TYR A 212 -12.28 6.52 -17.80
N LYS A 213 -12.16 5.90 -18.99
CA LYS A 213 -13.30 5.60 -19.86
C LYS A 213 -14.22 4.50 -19.34
N TYR A 214 -13.64 3.48 -18.70
CA TYR A 214 -14.38 2.31 -18.26
C TYR A 214 -14.21 2.06 -16.78
N HIS A 215 -15.14 1.31 -16.19
CA HIS A 215 -14.90 0.73 -14.89
C HIS A 215 -13.87 -0.39 -14.97
N ALA A 216 -12.93 -0.44 -14.02
CA ALA A 216 -11.88 -1.45 -13.96
C ALA A 216 -12.43 -2.88 -13.85
N TRP A 217 -13.61 -3.06 -13.23
CA TRP A 217 -14.24 -4.38 -13.08
C TRP A 217 -14.72 -4.98 -14.40
N TYR A 218 -14.96 -4.17 -15.46
CA TYR A 218 -15.27 -4.71 -16.79
C TYR A 218 -14.17 -5.60 -17.34
N PHE A 219 -12.93 -5.40 -16.87
CA PHE A 219 -11.76 -6.18 -17.28
C PHE A 219 -11.39 -7.30 -16.30
N LEU A 220 -12.26 -7.59 -15.31
CA LEU A 220 -12.11 -8.64 -14.31
C LEU A 220 -10.68 -8.70 -13.72
N PRO A 221 -10.33 -7.80 -12.78
CA PRO A 221 -9.07 -7.87 -12.06
C PRO A 221 -8.81 -9.28 -11.53
N TYR A 222 -7.56 -9.73 -11.58
CA TYR A 222 -7.21 -11.04 -11.04
C TYR A 222 -7.52 -11.10 -9.54
N LEU A 223 -8.04 -12.24 -9.09
CA LEU A 223 -7.98 -12.59 -7.69
C LEU A 223 -6.51 -12.72 -7.28
N ARG A 224 -6.15 -12.32 -6.06
CA ARG A 224 -4.77 -12.38 -5.53
C ARG A 224 -4.12 -13.75 -5.75
N LEU A 225 -4.85 -14.83 -5.47
CA LEU A 225 -4.40 -16.21 -5.67
C LEU A 225 -4.14 -16.59 -7.15
N SER A 226 -4.78 -15.91 -8.09
CA SER A 226 -4.70 -16.19 -9.53
C SER A 226 -3.85 -15.19 -10.29
N ALA A 227 -3.32 -14.17 -9.61
CA ALA A 227 -2.52 -13.13 -10.23
C ALA A 227 -1.21 -13.69 -10.82
N PRO A 228 -0.68 -13.12 -11.91
CA PRO A 228 0.59 -13.57 -12.52
C PRO A 228 1.76 -13.51 -11.54
N SER A 229 1.73 -12.55 -10.63
CA SER A 229 2.67 -12.42 -9.52
C SER A 229 1.96 -11.98 -8.25
N ARG A 230 2.58 -12.26 -7.10
CA ARG A 230 2.02 -11.99 -5.78
C ARG A 230 2.00 -10.48 -5.50
N VAL A 231 0.93 -9.99 -4.88
CA VAL A 231 0.87 -8.63 -4.32
C VAL A 231 1.92 -8.50 -3.22
N ARG A 232 2.76 -7.48 -3.32
CA ARG A 232 3.78 -7.16 -2.31
C ARG A 232 3.36 -5.97 -1.49
N HIS A 233 3.65 -5.99 -0.20
CA HIS A 233 3.39 -4.88 0.71
C HIS A 233 4.71 -4.23 1.11
N TYR A 234 4.75 -2.90 1.11
CA TYR A 234 5.94 -2.13 1.41
C TYR A 234 5.67 -1.15 2.55
N PHE A 235 6.63 -1.04 3.47
CA PHE A 235 6.70 0.06 4.41
C PHE A 235 6.98 1.35 3.66
N THR A 236 6.20 2.39 3.97
CA THR A 236 6.28 3.74 3.41
C THR A 236 6.27 4.78 4.51
N ASP A 237 6.53 6.04 4.15
CA ASP A 237 6.61 7.16 5.08
C ASP A 237 7.66 6.98 6.18
N PHE A 238 8.92 7.27 5.80
CA PHE A 238 10.07 7.19 6.69
C PHE A 238 10.37 8.55 7.35
N SER A 239 9.44 9.50 7.31
CA SER A 239 9.57 10.85 7.90
C SER A 239 9.92 10.84 9.38
N ARG A 240 9.43 9.84 10.13
CA ARG A 240 9.67 9.67 11.57
C ARG A 240 10.74 8.63 11.91
N SER A 241 11.27 7.95 10.89
CA SER A 241 12.24 6.88 11.07
C SER A 241 13.53 7.39 11.71
N VAL A 242 14.26 6.49 12.35
CA VAL A 242 15.64 6.73 12.78
C VAL A 242 16.53 5.72 12.09
N CYS A 243 17.68 6.17 11.60
CA CYS A 243 18.66 5.34 10.92
C CYS A 243 19.97 5.36 11.70
N GLN A 244 20.42 4.20 12.16
CA GLN A 244 21.65 4.00 12.92
C GLN A 244 21.78 4.97 14.11
N PRO A 245 20.82 4.95 15.06
CA PRO A 245 20.87 5.82 16.22
C PRO A 245 22.14 5.53 17.05
N ARG A 246 22.73 6.58 17.63
CA ARG A 246 23.95 6.49 18.46
C ARG A 246 23.74 5.67 19.74
N THR A 247 22.51 5.65 20.23
CA THR A 247 22.09 4.94 21.44
C THR A 247 20.91 4.03 21.12
N PRO A 248 20.77 2.90 21.83
CA PRO A 248 19.64 1.99 21.63
C PRO A 248 18.30 2.61 22.07
N TYR A 249 18.35 3.63 22.94
CA TYR A 249 17.18 4.39 23.37
C TYR A 249 17.16 5.77 22.72
N ILE A 250 15.99 6.25 22.33
CA ILE A 250 15.78 7.58 21.76
C ILE A 250 14.79 8.39 22.59
N THR A 251 14.89 9.72 22.53
CA THR A 251 13.93 10.62 23.18
C THR A 251 12.54 10.45 22.57
N ASN A 252 11.55 10.31 23.44
CA ASN A 252 10.17 10.19 23.03
C ASN A 252 9.61 11.56 22.61
N THR A 253 8.99 11.61 21.44
CA THR A 253 8.27 12.80 20.94
C THR A 253 6.77 12.74 21.26
N GLN A 254 6.35 11.84 22.15
CA GLN A 254 4.96 11.57 22.58
C GLN A 254 3.98 11.36 21.43
N PHE A 255 4.45 10.76 20.32
CA PHE A 255 3.62 10.54 19.15
C PHE A 255 3.93 9.18 18.54
N SER A 256 2.87 8.38 18.42
CA SER A 256 2.79 7.11 17.71
C SER A 256 1.42 7.05 17.04
N PRO A 257 1.30 6.50 15.82
CA PRO A 257 0.00 6.18 15.25
C PRO A 257 -0.77 5.14 16.09
N ASP A 258 -0.04 4.38 16.91
CA ASP A 258 -0.62 3.44 17.86
C ASP A 258 -0.67 4.02 19.27
N ALA A 259 -1.83 4.56 19.65
CA ALA A 259 -2.07 5.12 20.98
C ALA A 259 -1.99 4.07 22.11
N ALA A 260 -1.99 2.78 21.78
CA ALA A 260 -1.87 1.70 22.76
C ALA A 260 -0.40 1.38 23.14
N LEU A 261 0.58 2.02 22.49
CA LEU A 261 2.00 1.81 22.77
C LEU A 261 2.34 2.28 24.21
N PRO A 262 2.75 1.37 25.13
CA PRO A 262 3.01 1.71 26.53
C PRO A 262 4.05 2.82 26.71
N GLU A 263 5.08 2.82 25.87
CA GLU A 263 6.22 3.74 25.95
C GLU A 263 5.88 5.19 25.60
N LEU A 264 4.65 5.48 25.15
CA LEU A 264 4.21 6.86 24.87
C LEU A 264 4.35 7.80 26.08
N THR A 265 4.33 7.26 27.29
CA THR A 265 4.50 8.01 28.54
C THR A 265 5.95 8.10 29.03
N GLU A 266 6.87 7.34 28.42
CA GLU A 266 8.27 7.30 28.82
C GLU A 266 9.08 8.42 28.17
N ALA A 267 10.10 8.95 28.86
CA ALA A 267 10.96 9.99 28.32
C ALA A 267 11.92 9.48 27.22
N MET A 268 12.36 8.23 27.35
CA MET A 268 13.21 7.54 26.38
C MET A 268 12.76 6.10 26.23
N TYR A 269 12.85 5.56 25.02
CA TYR A 269 12.38 4.21 24.71
C TYR A 269 13.23 3.55 23.61
N ASP A 270 13.18 2.22 23.55
CA ASP A 270 13.80 1.44 22.48
C ASP A 270 12.87 1.46 21.25
N PRO A 271 13.27 2.12 20.14
CA PRO A 271 12.41 2.27 18.98
C PRO A 271 12.19 0.95 18.23
N TYR A 272 13.12 0.00 18.33
CA TYR A 272 12.98 -1.32 17.71
C TYR A 272 11.91 -2.14 18.44
N LYS A 273 11.88 -2.09 19.78
CA LYS A 273 10.83 -2.75 20.57
C LYS A 273 9.46 -2.12 20.38
N ALA A 274 9.40 -0.80 20.17
CA ALA A 274 8.17 -0.11 19.84
C ALA A 274 7.63 -0.54 18.46
N ASP A 275 8.49 -0.63 17.44
CA ASP A 275 8.09 -1.12 16.12
C ASP A 275 7.51 -2.55 16.18
N VAL A 276 8.15 -3.44 16.95
CA VAL A 276 7.65 -4.81 17.17
C VAL A 276 6.25 -4.80 17.79
N PHE A 277 6.02 -3.93 18.78
CA PHE A 277 4.69 -3.76 19.37
C PHE A 277 3.67 -3.26 18.35
N CYS A 278 4.01 -2.20 17.59
CA CYS A 278 3.12 -1.62 16.59
C CYS A 278 2.73 -2.64 15.50
N VAL A 279 3.67 -3.46 15.02
CA VAL A 279 3.36 -4.57 14.09
C VAL A 279 2.46 -5.59 14.77
N GLY A 280 2.78 -6.03 15.99
CA GLY A 280 1.97 -7.00 16.72
C GLY A 280 0.53 -6.53 16.91
N ASN A 281 0.35 -5.25 17.24
CA ASN A 281 -0.95 -4.65 17.44
C ASN A 281 -1.70 -4.40 16.11
N LEU A 282 -0.98 -4.05 15.04
CA LEU A 282 -1.55 -4.02 13.68
C LEU A 282 -2.13 -5.40 13.32
N LEU A 283 -1.35 -6.46 13.48
CA LEU A 283 -1.81 -7.83 13.20
C LEU A 283 -3.00 -8.23 14.08
N ARG A 284 -3.04 -7.76 15.33
CA ARG A 284 -4.16 -7.96 16.24
C ARG A 284 -5.45 -7.33 15.70
N ARG A 285 -5.41 -6.01 15.46
CA ARG A 285 -6.59 -5.21 15.11
C ARG A 285 -7.11 -5.54 13.72
N GLU A 286 -6.21 -5.61 12.74
CA GLU A 286 -6.59 -5.73 11.33
C GLU A 286 -6.99 -7.16 10.93
N PHE A 287 -6.44 -8.16 11.62
CA PHE A 287 -6.67 -9.56 11.28
C PHE A 287 -7.26 -10.38 12.41
N ARG A 288 -6.53 -10.55 13.52
CA ARG A 288 -6.90 -11.52 14.56
C ARG A 288 -8.28 -11.23 15.16
N ASP A 289 -8.58 -9.97 15.46
CA ASP A 289 -9.84 -9.57 16.10
C ASP A 289 -11.00 -9.51 15.10
N ARG A 290 -10.68 -9.36 13.81
CA ARG A 290 -11.64 -9.18 12.72
C ARG A 290 -12.06 -10.49 12.05
N TYR A 291 -11.14 -11.44 11.93
CA TYR A 291 -11.34 -12.70 11.22
C TYR A 291 -11.10 -13.88 12.16
N ARG A 292 -12.11 -14.72 12.35
CA ARG A 292 -11.98 -15.93 13.18
C ARG A 292 -10.91 -16.88 12.63
N GLU A 293 -10.78 -16.93 11.31
CA GLU A 293 -9.80 -17.76 10.62
C GLU A 293 -8.36 -17.29 10.86
N ALA A 294 -8.16 -16.05 11.31
CA ALA A 294 -6.85 -15.49 11.67
C ALA A 294 -6.44 -15.80 13.13
N ALA A 295 -7.19 -16.64 13.85
CA ALA A 295 -6.88 -17.00 15.25
C ALA A 295 -5.48 -17.62 15.42
N PHE A 296 -4.92 -18.23 14.38
CA PHE A 296 -3.56 -18.79 14.38
C PHE A 296 -2.48 -17.72 14.64
N LEU A 297 -2.75 -16.43 14.41
CA LEU A 297 -1.81 -15.34 14.72
C LEU A 297 -1.67 -15.07 16.23
N THR A 298 -2.62 -15.55 17.05
CA THR A 298 -2.70 -15.23 18.48
C THR A 298 -1.40 -15.45 19.26
N PRO A 299 -0.65 -16.56 19.11
CA PRO A 299 0.60 -16.77 19.85
C PRO A 299 1.64 -15.69 19.55
N LEU A 300 1.86 -15.39 18.25
CA LEU A 300 2.82 -14.38 17.81
C LEU A 300 2.40 -12.98 18.28
N VAL A 301 1.13 -12.62 18.08
CA VAL A 301 0.59 -11.33 18.51
C VAL A 301 0.79 -11.11 20.00
N ARG A 302 0.49 -12.10 20.84
CA ARG A 302 0.66 -12.01 22.30
C ARG A 302 2.11 -11.77 22.71
N GLU A 303 3.06 -12.42 22.05
CA GLU A 303 4.50 -12.23 22.31
C GLU A 303 4.95 -10.81 21.91
N MET A 304 4.46 -10.28 20.78
CA MET A 304 4.87 -8.96 20.25
C MET A 304 4.27 -7.76 21.00
N ILE A 305 3.06 -7.89 21.56
CA ILE A 305 2.34 -6.79 22.25
C ILE A 305 2.54 -6.76 23.77
N GLN A 306 3.56 -7.42 24.29
CA GLN A 306 3.86 -7.38 25.73
C GLN A 306 4.05 -5.94 26.22
N VAL A 307 3.54 -5.63 27.41
CA VAL A 307 3.66 -4.27 27.96
C VAL A 307 5.13 -3.92 28.20
N ASP A 308 5.87 -4.83 28.85
CA ASP A 308 7.32 -4.69 29.03
C ASP A 308 8.07 -4.85 27.69
N PRO A 309 8.79 -3.82 27.21
CA PRO A 309 9.58 -3.90 25.97
C PRO A 309 10.64 -5.01 25.99
N LYS A 310 11.18 -5.36 27.17
CA LYS A 310 12.19 -6.42 27.30
C LYS A 310 11.61 -7.81 27.09
N ALA A 311 10.33 -8.00 27.41
CA ALA A 311 9.61 -9.26 27.21
C ALA A 311 9.19 -9.50 25.76
N ARG A 312 9.17 -8.46 24.93
CA ARG A 312 8.89 -8.59 23.48
C ARG A 312 10.05 -9.29 22.78
N PRO A 313 9.83 -10.09 21.72
CA PRO A 313 10.91 -10.62 20.89
C PRO A 313 11.66 -9.50 20.15
N THR A 314 12.82 -9.82 19.57
CA THR A 314 13.40 -8.98 18.51
C THR A 314 12.63 -9.19 17.20
N ALA A 315 12.74 -8.28 16.22
CA ALA A 315 12.11 -8.51 14.91
C ALA A 315 12.63 -9.78 14.22
N ALA A 316 13.92 -10.11 14.40
CA ALA A 316 14.51 -11.34 13.88
C ALA A 316 13.89 -12.59 14.54
N ASP A 317 13.73 -12.59 15.86
CA ASP A 317 13.10 -13.70 16.59
C ASP A 317 11.62 -13.84 16.24
N ALA A 318 10.91 -12.72 16.11
CA ALA A 318 9.51 -12.69 15.71
C ALA A 318 9.33 -13.23 14.28
N LEU A 319 10.21 -12.88 13.33
CA LEU A 319 10.20 -13.45 11.98
C LEU A 319 10.48 -14.96 12.00
N LYS A 320 11.43 -15.42 12.83
CA LYS A 320 11.72 -16.85 13.01
C LYS A 320 10.49 -17.60 13.55
N ARG A 321 9.81 -17.00 14.54
CA ARG A 321 8.56 -17.53 15.11
C ARG A 321 7.44 -17.60 14.08
N TRP A 322 7.24 -16.52 13.31
CA TRP A 322 6.29 -16.47 12.21
C TRP A 322 6.55 -17.57 11.17
N ARG A 323 7.80 -17.71 10.69
CA ARG A 323 8.18 -18.76 9.72
C ARG A 323 7.95 -20.17 10.26
N ALA A 324 8.12 -20.39 11.57
CA ALA A 324 7.77 -21.67 12.20
C ALA A 324 6.26 -21.93 12.20
N MET A 325 5.45 -20.93 12.57
CA MET A 325 3.98 -21.03 12.56
C MET A 325 3.43 -21.23 11.16
N ARG A 326 3.90 -20.45 10.17
CA ARG A 326 3.46 -20.52 8.77
C ARG A 326 3.63 -21.91 8.16
N ARG A 327 4.70 -22.63 8.52
CA ARG A 327 4.96 -24.01 8.06
C ARG A 327 3.93 -25.01 8.59
N GLN A 328 3.27 -24.71 9.69
CA GLN A 328 2.23 -25.56 10.28
C GLN A 328 0.85 -25.32 9.65
N ILE A 329 0.69 -24.28 8.84
CA ILE A 329 -0.60 -23.97 8.18
C ILE A 329 -0.70 -24.76 6.88
N TRP A 330 -1.61 -25.73 6.88
CA TRP A 330 -1.87 -26.62 5.75
C TRP A 330 -2.50 -25.87 4.59
N TRP A 331 -2.24 -26.30 3.36
CA TRP A 331 -2.74 -25.64 2.15
C TRP A 331 -4.27 -25.43 2.15
N ILE A 332 -5.04 -26.40 2.65
CA ILE A 332 -6.51 -26.28 2.79
C ILE A 332 -6.88 -25.15 3.77
N GLN A 333 -6.13 -24.98 4.86
CA GLN A 333 -6.37 -23.90 5.82
C GLN A 333 -6.06 -22.54 5.22
N ARG A 334 -4.99 -22.42 4.43
CA ARG A 334 -4.62 -21.18 3.71
C ARG A 334 -5.71 -20.75 2.75
N LEU A 335 -6.37 -21.72 2.14
CA LEU A 335 -7.45 -21.48 1.22
C LEU A 335 -8.76 -21.09 1.92
N ARG A 336 -8.93 -21.29 3.24
CA ARG A 336 -10.20 -20.94 3.90
C ARG A 336 -10.63 -19.49 3.63
N PRO A 337 -11.85 -19.25 3.14
CA PRO A 337 -12.39 -17.91 2.98
C PRO A 337 -12.47 -17.17 4.32
N LEU A 338 -12.24 -15.87 4.30
CA LEU A 338 -12.37 -15.02 5.48
C LEU A 338 -13.84 -14.71 5.74
N SER A 339 -14.30 -14.98 6.95
CA SER A 339 -15.67 -14.66 7.36
C SER A 339 -15.77 -13.18 7.77
N SER A 340 -15.66 -12.26 6.81
CA SER A 340 -15.94 -10.85 7.11
C SER A 340 -17.43 -10.68 7.44
N GLY A 341 -17.73 -9.90 8.49
CA GLY A 341 -19.10 -9.58 8.93
C GLY A 341 -19.91 -8.73 7.94
N PHE A 342 -19.36 -8.38 6.78
CA PHE A 342 -19.97 -7.47 5.81
C PHE A 342 -20.58 -8.17 4.58
N MET A 343 -20.22 -9.43 4.28
CA MET A 343 -20.92 -10.17 3.23
C MET A 343 -22.30 -10.60 3.71
N GLY A 344 -23.34 -10.13 3.03
CA GLY A 344 -24.69 -10.64 3.22
C GLY A 344 -24.72 -12.17 3.04
N PHE A 345 -25.61 -12.85 3.75
CA PHE A 345 -25.82 -14.30 3.63
C PHE A 345 -25.89 -14.83 2.18
N PRO A 346 -26.49 -14.12 1.19
CA PRO A 346 -26.57 -14.61 -0.19
C PRO A 346 -25.22 -14.63 -0.93
N GLU A 347 -24.39 -13.61 -0.72
CA GLU A 347 -23.06 -13.52 -1.34
C GLU A 347 -22.17 -14.65 -0.81
N ARG A 348 -22.22 -14.89 0.50
CA ARG A 348 -21.51 -16.02 1.12
C ARG A 348 -21.88 -17.37 0.50
N VAL A 349 -23.15 -17.60 0.17
CA VAL A 349 -23.60 -18.84 -0.47
C VAL A 349 -23.05 -18.95 -1.89
N ILE A 350 -23.21 -17.93 -2.73
CA ILE A 350 -22.70 -17.94 -4.11
C ILE A 350 -21.19 -18.19 -4.14
N TRP A 351 -20.46 -17.54 -3.26
CA TRP A 351 -19.01 -17.67 -3.21
C TRP A 351 -18.55 -19.03 -2.69
N THR A 352 -19.18 -19.59 -1.66
CA THR A 352 -18.82 -20.91 -1.12
C THR A 352 -19.27 -22.08 -1.99
N THR A 353 -20.40 -21.94 -2.70
CA THR A 353 -20.97 -23.04 -3.50
C THR A 353 -20.62 -22.98 -4.99
N VAL A 354 -20.33 -21.80 -5.56
CA VAL A 354 -20.05 -21.65 -6.99
C VAL A 354 -18.62 -21.24 -7.25
N ILE A 355 -18.16 -20.13 -6.67
CA ILE A 355 -16.87 -19.56 -7.06
C ILE A 355 -15.70 -20.31 -6.40
N TRP A 356 -15.87 -20.74 -5.15
CA TRP A 356 -14.87 -21.51 -4.43
C TRP A 356 -14.48 -22.83 -5.13
N PRO A 357 -15.43 -23.68 -5.56
CA PRO A 357 -15.11 -24.86 -6.38
C PRO A 357 -14.41 -24.52 -7.69
N ILE A 358 -14.80 -23.44 -8.38
CA ILE A 358 -14.20 -23.03 -9.65
C ILE A 358 -12.75 -22.55 -9.44
N CYS A 359 -12.50 -21.73 -8.42
CA CYS A 359 -11.15 -21.27 -8.06
C CYS A 359 -10.27 -22.45 -7.64
N LEU A 360 -10.79 -23.36 -6.82
CA LEU A 360 -10.07 -24.57 -6.42
C LEU A 360 -9.76 -25.46 -7.64
N PHE A 361 -10.73 -25.66 -8.53
CA PHE A 361 -10.54 -26.41 -9.76
C PHE A 361 -9.48 -25.78 -10.65
N ASN A 362 -9.56 -24.48 -10.92
CA ASN A 362 -8.57 -23.76 -11.74
C ASN A 362 -7.17 -23.74 -11.08
N MET A 363 -7.09 -23.67 -9.76
CA MET A 363 -5.82 -23.77 -9.03
C MET A 363 -5.21 -25.18 -9.15
N LEU A 364 -6.01 -26.23 -8.98
CA LEU A 364 -5.57 -27.62 -9.13
C LEU A 364 -5.14 -27.91 -10.58
N VAL A 365 -5.89 -27.42 -11.56
CA VAL A 365 -5.54 -27.53 -12.98
C VAL A 365 -4.27 -26.74 -13.29
N GLY A 366 -4.13 -25.50 -12.79
CA GLY A 366 -2.95 -24.68 -12.97
C GLY A 366 -1.68 -25.27 -12.33
N LEU A 367 -1.80 -25.88 -11.15
CA LEU A 367 -0.72 -26.63 -10.50
C LEU A 367 -0.34 -27.89 -11.28
N CYS A 368 -1.32 -28.62 -11.84
CA CYS A 368 -1.06 -29.75 -12.74
C CYS A 368 -0.34 -29.31 -14.02
N VAL A 369 -0.76 -28.22 -14.66
CA VAL A 369 -0.14 -27.69 -15.88
C VAL A 369 1.28 -27.22 -15.61
N ARG A 370 1.53 -26.47 -14.52
CA ARG A 370 2.90 -26.04 -14.14
C ARG A 370 3.80 -27.22 -13.78
N GLY A 371 3.26 -28.27 -13.14
CA GLY A 371 4.00 -29.51 -12.85
C GLY A 371 4.32 -30.37 -14.07
N VAL A 372 3.49 -30.29 -15.13
CA VAL A 372 3.75 -30.95 -16.42
C VAL A 372 4.78 -30.16 -17.24
N VAL A 373 4.69 -28.83 -17.27
CA VAL A 373 5.65 -27.97 -17.98
C VAL A 373 7.05 -28.04 -17.35
N SER A 374 7.17 -28.12 -16.01
CA SER A 374 8.48 -28.29 -15.37
C SER A 374 9.11 -29.67 -15.64
N LYS A 375 8.30 -30.72 -15.81
CA LYS A 375 8.77 -32.06 -16.21
C LYS A 375 9.14 -32.17 -17.68
N LEU A 376 8.55 -31.36 -18.55
CA LEU A 376 8.89 -31.28 -19.97
C LEU A 376 10.14 -30.42 -20.24
N SER A 377 10.43 -29.44 -19.37
CA SER A 377 11.65 -28.61 -19.44
C SER A 377 12.93 -29.33 -18.94
N LEU A 378 12.80 -30.52 -18.37
CA LEU A 378 13.90 -31.32 -17.81
C LEU A 378 14.17 -32.61 -18.62
N ARG A 379 13.74 -32.66 -19.89
CA ARG A 379 14.04 -33.76 -20.82
C ARG A 379 14.81 -33.27 -22.04
#